data_AF-A0A151Z8I3-F1
#
_entry.id   AF-A0A151Z8I3-F1
#
_cell.length_a   1.000
_cell.length_b   1.000
_cell.length_c   1.000
_cell.angle_alpha   90.00
_cell.angle_beta   90.00
_cell.angle_gamma   90.00
#
_symmetry.space_group_name_H-M   'P 1'
#
loop_
_entity.id
_entity.type
_entity.pdbx_description
1 polymer ?
#
loop_
_entity_poly.entity_id
_entity_poly.type
_entity_poly.pdbx_seq_one_letter_code
_entity_poly.pdbx_strand_id
1 'polypeptide(L)'
;MERSNGNVSISSDKKTIKGSLSTKLKGSSNSKSNQKISKSRDISNGANSSTLLENFIFGENFKGWILITFRFIFYGMMAIDSWLEIPRASNFIGQFNLSHFGDWDWFNRLLTPLLFISSCLVMSILSIGCSLNLQIIRSQPIIEPLLIAILKGLLVFSSQSDNYQHHYLLVLVLFTLAFETKWYSSSDKDSAISIPQKNYSSWPLKLLFLELSVLYFWTAIAKMHPSWINGSVLPRMIGPQFQYLAKDLQNLIGYSVEDIFQILSISTIASELFLLVSIHIESLKIPSLVIGVSMHWIMGISGLRIGTFSIFMVIFYIPLLPNPFYFIYSIIVENLFNNQYLQQLKTVLNIKSIQVIGVSAFIYYGNWIYNLSIEPQPLIIVKLLLLLLLSIVTLFLVFSNHSSSNNNSKERIRNLIVISSLFLMISSHSNSIIREYYSEMATGNLSMNNLTNAIKYYKLAEKQSYDSEWIYTKDTSDDRYEFIGDLGLFLETNKSYTEALDLYNKYKDIYPNQLKIKIGLIRTLQELGGNSKQICQLLPNVKSLAQYIIINQGETCHNINCDRKIKHANYALQTCLKIEKLNKCLI
;
A
#
# COMPACT_ATOMS: atom_id res chain seq x y z
N MET A 1 -32.35 -24.98 -8.01
CA MET A 1 -31.90 -25.44 -9.35
C MET A 1 -30.76 -26.42 -9.12
N GLU A 2 -31.12 -27.70 -9.14
CA GLU A 2 -30.24 -28.84 -8.96
C GLU A 2 -29.23 -28.95 -10.11
N ARG A 3 -28.00 -29.38 -9.81
CA ARG A 3 -27.14 -29.99 -10.81
C ARG A 3 -26.54 -31.30 -10.30
N SER A 4 -26.79 -32.29 -11.13
CA SER A 4 -26.49 -33.71 -11.06
C SER A 4 -24.99 -34.02 -11.01
N ASN A 5 -24.65 -34.98 -10.17
CA ASN A 5 -23.37 -35.68 -10.13
C ASN A 5 -23.17 -36.53 -11.39
N GLY A 6 -22.10 -36.26 -12.13
CA GLY A 6 -21.57 -37.12 -13.18
C GLY A 6 -20.24 -37.73 -12.75
N ASN A 7 -20.26 -39.00 -12.34
CA ASN A 7 -19.07 -39.80 -12.08
C ASN A 7 -18.42 -40.19 -13.41
N VAL A 8 -17.15 -39.83 -13.61
CA VAL A 8 -16.30 -40.37 -14.68
C VAL A 8 -15.14 -41.12 -14.04
N SER A 9 -15.14 -42.44 -14.22
CA SER A 9 -14.07 -43.36 -13.89
C SER A 9 -12.94 -43.25 -14.92
N ILE A 10 -11.72 -42.96 -14.47
CA ILE A 10 -10.52 -43.02 -15.32
C ILE A 10 -9.75 -44.30 -14.97
N SER A 11 -9.74 -45.23 -15.93
CA SER A 11 -8.91 -46.43 -15.94
C SER A 11 -7.44 -46.06 -16.15
N SER A 12 -6.55 -46.54 -15.29
CA SER A 12 -5.11 -46.35 -15.41
C SER A 12 -4.44 -47.60 -15.99
N ASP A 13 -4.12 -47.54 -17.29
CA ASP A 13 -3.24 -48.52 -17.93
C ASP A 13 -1.77 -48.16 -17.70
N LYS A 14 -1.10 -48.96 -16.87
CA LYS A 14 0.36 -48.94 -16.72
C LYS A 14 1.00 -49.83 -17.79
N LYS A 15 1.63 -49.21 -18.80
CA LYS A 15 2.56 -49.91 -19.70
C LYS A 15 4.00 -49.74 -19.22
N THR A 16 4.54 -50.84 -18.73
CA THR A 16 5.96 -51.10 -18.46
C THR A 16 6.72 -51.24 -19.78
N ILE A 17 7.78 -50.46 -19.98
CA ILE A 17 8.80 -50.73 -21.00
C ILE A 17 10.15 -50.91 -20.30
N LYS A 18 10.64 -52.16 -20.35
CA LYS A 18 12.02 -52.57 -20.10
C LYS A 18 12.76 -52.61 -21.44
N GLY A 19 14.04 -52.21 -21.43
CA GLY A 19 15.02 -52.48 -22.49
C GLY A 19 16.30 -51.70 -22.16
N SER A 20 17.27 -52.29 -21.47
CA SER A 20 18.34 -53.20 -21.93
C SER A 20 19.49 -52.50 -22.68
N LEU A 21 20.65 -52.55 -22.02
CA LEU A 21 22.05 -52.51 -22.49
C LEU A 21 22.33 -52.16 -23.97
N SER A 22 23.31 -51.28 -24.19
CA SER A 22 24.53 -51.69 -24.87
C SER A 22 25.72 -50.78 -24.54
N THR A 23 26.89 -51.40 -24.61
CA THR A 23 28.23 -50.97 -24.23
C THR A 23 28.98 -50.32 -25.40
N LYS A 24 30.18 -49.77 -25.09
CA LYS A 24 31.35 -49.61 -25.98
C LYS A 24 31.23 -48.43 -26.98
N LEU A 25 32.16 -47.48 -27.09
CA LEU A 25 33.60 -47.59 -27.30
C LEU A 25 34.24 -46.19 -27.30
N LYS A 26 35.44 -46.07 -26.71
CA LYS A 26 36.38 -44.99 -26.98
C LYS A 26 36.93 -45.16 -28.40
N GLY A 27 36.87 -44.11 -29.21
CA GLY A 27 37.47 -44.05 -30.54
C GLY A 27 37.97 -42.65 -30.82
N SER A 28 39.26 -42.44 -30.57
CA SER A 28 40.04 -41.30 -31.06
C SER A 28 40.34 -41.53 -32.53
N SER A 29 39.87 -40.65 -33.41
CA SER A 29 40.50 -40.46 -34.71
C SER A 29 40.25 -39.05 -35.24
N ASN A 30 41.36 -38.30 -35.32
CA ASN A 30 41.55 -37.19 -36.23
C ASN A 30 41.13 -37.61 -37.65
N SER A 31 40.19 -36.89 -38.26
CA SER A 31 40.14 -36.80 -39.71
C SER A 31 39.67 -35.41 -40.13
N LYS A 32 40.61 -34.64 -40.66
CA LYS A 32 40.35 -33.52 -41.56
C LYS A 32 39.73 -34.12 -42.83
N SER A 33 38.48 -33.80 -43.14
CA SER A 33 38.00 -33.89 -44.52
C SER A 33 36.80 -32.98 -44.77
N ASN A 34 36.98 -32.13 -45.78
CA ASN A 34 35.97 -31.63 -46.72
C ASN A 34 34.70 -30.98 -46.16
N GLN A 35 34.80 -29.67 -45.92
CA GLN A 35 33.67 -28.73 -46.08
C GLN A 35 33.19 -28.77 -47.54
N LYS A 36 32.24 -29.67 -47.84
CA LYS A 36 31.32 -29.51 -48.96
C LYS A 36 30.20 -28.59 -48.50
N ILE A 37 30.21 -27.38 -49.03
CA ILE A 37 29.14 -26.39 -48.92
C ILE A 37 27.92 -26.95 -49.66
N SER A 38 27.07 -27.72 -48.96
CA SER A 38 25.70 -27.97 -49.38
C SER A 38 24.83 -26.84 -48.84
N LYS A 39 24.65 -25.79 -49.65
CA LYS A 39 23.52 -24.85 -49.50
C LYS A 39 22.23 -25.61 -49.84
N SER A 40 21.75 -26.48 -48.96
CA SER A 40 20.33 -26.84 -48.96
C SER A 40 19.58 -25.64 -48.41
N ARG A 41 19.02 -24.85 -49.33
CA ARG A 41 17.91 -23.96 -49.02
C ARG A 41 16.73 -24.86 -48.65
N ASP A 42 16.68 -25.27 -47.39
CA ASP A 42 15.44 -25.74 -46.78
C ASP A 42 14.54 -24.52 -46.63
N ILE A 43 13.84 -24.19 -47.72
CA ILE A 43 12.64 -23.36 -47.70
C ILE A 43 11.53 -24.27 -47.17
N SER A 44 11.67 -24.73 -45.93
CA SER A 44 10.52 -25.11 -45.13
C SER A 44 9.98 -23.82 -44.52
N ASN A 45 9.38 -23.00 -45.39
CA ASN A 45 8.30 -22.10 -44.98
C ASN A 45 7.12 -22.98 -44.55
N GLY A 46 7.30 -23.74 -43.48
CA GLY A 46 6.20 -24.20 -42.67
C GLY A 46 5.58 -22.93 -42.14
N ALA A 47 4.54 -22.46 -42.82
CA ALA A 47 3.58 -21.55 -42.25
C ALA A 47 3.04 -22.29 -41.02
N ASN A 48 3.76 -22.16 -39.90
CA ASN A 48 3.26 -22.51 -38.60
C ASN A 48 2.05 -21.62 -38.45
N SER A 49 0.88 -22.19 -38.72
CA SER A 49 -0.41 -21.64 -38.40
C SER A 49 -0.55 -21.68 -36.88
N SER A 50 0.40 -21.07 -36.17
CA SER A 50 0.19 -20.75 -34.77
C SER A 50 -1.07 -19.92 -34.77
N THR A 51 -2.08 -20.46 -34.10
CA THR A 51 -3.40 -19.86 -34.11
C THR A 51 -3.26 -18.42 -33.63
N LEU A 52 -4.12 -17.53 -34.08
CA LEU A 52 -4.13 -16.13 -33.63
C LEU A 52 -4.12 -16.07 -32.09
N LEU A 53 -4.78 -17.04 -31.45
CA LEU A 53 -4.77 -17.29 -30.01
C LEU A 53 -3.39 -17.71 -29.47
N GLU A 54 -2.65 -18.60 -30.13
CA GLU A 54 -1.29 -18.96 -29.72
C GLU A 54 -0.31 -17.79 -29.87
N ASN A 55 -0.41 -16.98 -30.92
CA ASN A 55 0.42 -15.78 -31.05
C ASN A 55 0.06 -14.72 -29.99
N PHE A 56 -1.23 -14.60 -29.68
CA PHE A 56 -1.73 -13.73 -28.61
C PHE A 56 -1.25 -14.21 -27.22
N ILE A 57 -1.37 -15.51 -26.91
CA ILE A 57 -1.00 -16.08 -25.61
C ILE A 57 0.52 -16.27 -25.46
N PHE A 58 1.24 -16.61 -26.53
CA PHE A 58 2.66 -17.03 -26.45
C PHE A 58 3.65 -16.11 -27.17
N GLY A 59 3.20 -15.21 -28.05
CA GLY A 59 4.06 -14.45 -28.96
C GLY A 59 4.84 -13.29 -28.35
N GLU A 60 4.29 -12.57 -27.37
CA GLU A 60 5.02 -11.43 -26.80
C GLU A 60 6.15 -11.85 -25.86
N ASN A 61 7.31 -11.23 -26.05
CA ASN A 61 8.45 -11.34 -25.15
C ASN A 61 8.71 -10.01 -24.46
N PHE A 62 8.94 -10.06 -23.16
CA PHE A 62 9.29 -8.90 -22.33
C PHE A 62 10.80 -8.78 -22.19
N LYS A 63 11.31 -7.55 -22.11
CA LYS A 63 12.73 -7.31 -21.86
C LYS A 63 13.07 -7.54 -20.39
N GLY A 64 14.26 -8.07 -20.12
CA GLY A 64 14.68 -8.36 -18.75
C GLY A 64 14.65 -7.14 -17.81
N TRP A 65 15.04 -5.96 -18.28
CA TRP A 65 15.02 -4.73 -17.46
C TRP A 65 13.60 -4.33 -17.03
N ILE A 66 12.62 -4.48 -17.92
CA ILE A 66 11.21 -4.19 -17.63
C ILE A 66 10.72 -5.07 -16.48
N LEU A 67 11.04 -6.37 -16.53
CA LEU A 67 10.69 -7.31 -15.47
C LEU A 67 11.34 -6.92 -14.14
N ILE A 68 12.62 -6.56 -14.15
CA ILE A 68 13.33 -6.14 -12.93
C ILE A 68 12.71 -4.87 -12.33
N THR A 69 12.44 -3.87 -13.15
CA THR A 69 11.81 -2.60 -12.73
C THR A 69 10.41 -2.84 -12.20
N PHE A 70 9.59 -3.61 -12.93
CA PHE A 70 8.23 -3.93 -12.52
C PHE A 70 8.21 -4.69 -11.19
N ARG A 71 9.07 -5.70 -10.98
CA ARG A 71 9.21 -6.39 -9.69
C ARG A 71 9.54 -5.44 -8.57
N PHE A 72 10.59 -4.63 -8.77
CA PHE A 72 11.11 -3.73 -7.75
C PHE A 72 10.02 -2.77 -7.28
N ILE A 73 9.34 -2.12 -8.24
CA ILE A 73 8.30 -1.14 -7.95
C ILE A 73 7.03 -1.81 -7.39
N PHE A 74 6.57 -2.91 -7.99
CA PHE A 74 5.36 -3.60 -7.56
C PHE A 74 5.46 -4.13 -6.14
N TYR A 75 6.51 -4.91 -5.82
CA TYR A 75 6.67 -5.42 -4.46
C TYR A 75 7.13 -4.34 -3.48
N GLY A 76 7.83 -3.30 -3.93
CA GLY A 76 8.11 -2.13 -3.11
C GLY A 76 6.81 -1.43 -2.67
N MET A 77 5.89 -1.24 -3.61
CA MET A 77 4.56 -0.69 -3.31
C MET A 77 3.73 -1.65 -2.45
N MET A 78 3.84 -2.98 -2.66
CA MET A 78 3.18 -3.97 -1.79
C MET A 78 3.66 -3.90 -0.34
N ALA A 79 4.94 -3.62 -0.11
CA ALA A 79 5.46 -3.40 1.24
C ALA A 79 4.86 -2.14 1.88
N ILE A 80 4.74 -1.05 1.12
CA ILE A 80 4.11 0.20 1.58
C ILE A 80 2.62 -0.04 1.86
N ASP A 81 1.91 -0.69 0.95
CA ASP A 81 0.50 -1.05 1.09
C ASP A 81 0.25 -1.88 2.35
N SER A 82 1.04 -2.94 2.54
CA SER A 82 1.00 -3.77 3.76
C SER A 82 1.14 -2.94 5.03
N TRP A 83 1.97 -1.91 5.00
CA TRP A 83 2.21 -1.03 6.14
C TRP A 83 1.01 -0.10 6.41
N LEU A 84 0.42 0.44 5.34
CA LEU A 84 -0.76 1.31 5.41
C LEU A 84 -2.04 0.56 5.81
N GLU A 85 -2.04 -0.76 5.73
CA GLU A 85 -3.16 -1.62 6.15
C GLU A 85 -3.21 -1.79 7.68
N ILE A 86 -2.12 -1.56 8.41
CA ILE A 86 -2.03 -1.80 9.88
C ILE A 86 -3.16 -1.14 10.68
N PRO A 87 -3.55 0.13 10.45
CA PRO A 87 -4.65 0.76 11.18
C PRO A 87 -5.95 -0.04 11.12
N ARG A 88 -6.21 -0.71 9.98
CA ARG A 88 -7.43 -1.51 9.77
C ARG A 88 -7.53 -2.74 10.67
N ALA A 89 -6.47 -3.10 11.39
CA ALA A 89 -6.55 -4.07 12.48
C ALA A 89 -7.57 -3.67 13.56
N SER A 90 -7.93 -2.39 13.63
CA SER A 90 -8.97 -1.83 14.49
C SER A 90 -10.37 -2.42 14.24
N ASN A 91 -10.65 -2.83 13.00
CA ASN A 91 -11.95 -3.37 12.61
C ASN A 91 -12.26 -4.71 13.29
N PHE A 92 -11.23 -5.43 13.75
CA PHE A 92 -11.38 -6.72 14.41
C PHE A 92 -11.90 -6.64 15.86
N ILE A 93 -12.05 -5.45 16.44
CA ILE A 93 -12.60 -5.30 17.80
C ILE A 93 -14.12 -5.55 17.84
N GLY A 94 -14.82 -5.39 16.71
CA GLY A 94 -16.29 -5.24 16.70
C GLY A 94 -17.13 -6.47 16.50
N GLN A 95 -16.53 -7.66 16.49
CA GLN A 95 -17.19 -8.88 16.00
C GLN A 95 -17.79 -8.73 14.59
N PHE A 96 -17.42 -7.67 13.86
CA PHE A 96 -17.88 -7.36 12.51
C PHE A 96 -17.09 -8.14 11.46
N ASN A 97 -16.82 -9.41 11.77
CA ASN A 97 -16.24 -10.36 10.84
C ASN A 97 -17.30 -11.42 10.56
N LEU A 98 -18.25 -11.06 9.69
CA LEU A 98 -18.99 -12.09 8.99
C LEU A 98 -18.01 -12.69 7.99
N SER A 99 -17.66 -13.96 8.14
CA SER A 99 -16.99 -14.64 7.03
C SER A 99 -17.94 -14.59 5.84
N HIS A 100 -17.43 -14.29 4.65
CA HIS A 100 -18.22 -14.42 3.41
C HIS A 100 -18.79 -15.85 3.25
N PHE A 101 -18.21 -16.82 3.97
CA PHE A 101 -18.63 -18.21 4.05
C PHE A 101 -19.15 -18.51 5.47
N GLY A 102 -20.45 -18.75 5.63
CA GLY A 102 -21.09 -18.95 6.95
C GLY A 102 -20.51 -20.11 7.78
N ASP A 103 -19.95 -21.13 7.14
CA ASP A 103 -19.37 -22.29 7.85
C ASP A 103 -17.98 -22.02 8.43
N TRP A 104 -17.39 -20.85 8.17
CA TRP A 104 -16.01 -20.51 8.52
C TRP A 104 -15.89 -19.64 9.77
N ASP A 105 -16.90 -19.64 10.64
CA ASP A 105 -16.87 -18.89 11.91
C ASP A 105 -15.72 -19.29 12.83
N TRP A 106 -15.21 -20.53 12.73
CA TRP A 106 -14.02 -20.95 13.47
C TRP A 106 -12.76 -20.19 12.99
N PHE A 107 -12.69 -19.84 11.70
CA PHE A 107 -11.59 -19.08 11.12
C PHE A 107 -11.63 -17.62 11.60
N ASN A 108 -12.82 -17.05 11.74
CA ASN A 108 -13.00 -15.70 12.31
C ASN A 108 -12.48 -15.61 13.75
N ARG A 109 -12.52 -16.70 14.53
CA ARG A 109 -11.95 -16.73 15.89
C ARG A 109 -10.43 -16.72 15.92
N LEU A 110 -9.77 -17.20 14.85
CA LEU A 110 -8.31 -17.15 14.73
C LEU A 110 -7.82 -15.75 14.31
N LEU A 111 -8.68 -15.00 13.63
CA LEU A 111 -8.41 -13.65 13.15
C LEU A 111 -8.48 -12.64 14.31
N THR A 112 -7.34 -12.48 14.97
CA THR A 112 -7.13 -11.46 16.00
C THR A 112 -6.44 -10.22 15.40
N PRO A 113 -6.57 -9.03 16.01
CA PRO A 113 -5.77 -7.86 15.61
C PRO A 113 -4.28 -8.15 15.56
N LEU A 114 -3.77 -8.98 16.49
CA LEU A 114 -2.37 -9.40 16.52
C LEU A 114 -1.98 -10.22 15.28
N LEU A 115 -2.82 -11.18 14.86
CA LEU A 115 -2.56 -11.98 13.66
C LEU A 115 -2.59 -11.11 12.40
N PHE A 116 -3.54 -10.16 12.31
CA PHE A 116 -3.65 -9.22 11.20
C PHE A 116 -2.39 -8.35 11.08
N ILE A 117 -1.97 -7.72 12.18
CA ILE A 117 -0.76 -6.90 12.23
C ILE A 117 0.46 -7.74 11.88
N SER A 118 0.60 -8.93 12.49
CA SER A 118 1.71 -9.84 12.20
C SER A 118 1.77 -10.22 10.72
N SER A 119 0.62 -10.47 10.10
CA SER A 119 0.52 -10.79 8.67
C SER A 119 0.95 -9.61 7.79
N CYS A 120 0.53 -8.38 8.13
CA CYS A 120 0.98 -7.16 7.45
C CYS A 120 2.50 -6.98 7.52
N LEU A 121 3.10 -7.19 8.70
CA LEU A 121 4.54 -7.02 8.91
C LEU A 121 5.35 -8.10 8.17
N VAL A 122 4.93 -9.36 8.26
CA VAL A 122 5.55 -10.46 7.50
C VAL A 122 5.43 -10.21 6.00
N MET A 123 4.25 -9.82 5.51
CA MET A 123 4.03 -9.48 4.11
C MET A 123 4.92 -8.33 3.63
N SER A 124 5.10 -7.31 4.47
CA SER A 124 6.00 -6.17 4.19
C SER A 124 7.45 -6.64 4.01
N ILE A 125 7.94 -7.46 4.94
CA ILE A 125 9.31 -8.02 4.93
C ILE A 125 9.54 -8.86 3.67
N LEU A 126 8.62 -9.77 3.37
CA LEU A 126 8.69 -10.63 2.19
C LEU A 126 8.65 -9.81 0.90
N SER A 127 7.83 -8.76 0.86
CA SER A 127 7.70 -7.88 -0.29
C SER A 127 8.98 -7.06 -0.53
N ILE A 128 9.64 -6.56 0.52
CA ILE A 128 10.97 -5.94 0.40
C ILE A 128 11.99 -6.95 -0.13
N GLY A 129 11.94 -8.19 0.37
CA GLY A 129 12.76 -9.29 -0.13
C GLY A 129 12.58 -9.54 -1.62
N CYS A 130 11.33 -9.66 -2.08
CA CYS A 130 10.99 -9.84 -3.49
C CYS A 130 11.42 -8.64 -4.35
N SER A 131 11.15 -7.42 -3.90
CA SER A 131 11.52 -6.17 -4.59
C SER A 131 13.03 -6.11 -4.86
N LEU A 132 13.83 -6.36 -3.83
CA LEU A 132 15.30 -6.28 -3.86
C LEU A 132 15.99 -7.55 -4.34
N ASN A 133 15.23 -8.58 -4.76
CA ASN A 133 15.77 -9.87 -5.16
C ASN A 133 16.54 -10.61 -4.04
N LEU A 134 16.19 -10.35 -2.78
CA LEU A 134 16.83 -10.88 -1.58
C LEU A 134 16.11 -12.13 -1.07
N GLN A 135 15.92 -13.12 -1.94
CA GLN A 135 15.20 -14.34 -1.58
C GLN A 135 15.81 -15.02 -0.36
N ILE A 136 14.98 -15.17 0.67
CA ILE A 136 15.22 -15.97 1.87
C ILE A 136 15.29 -17.45 1.45
N ILE A 137 14.35 -17.91 0.61
CA ILE A 137 14.22 -19.30 0.14
C ILE A 137 14.69 -19.42 -1.32
N ARG A 138 16.01 -19.32 -1.54
CA ARG A 138 16.62 -19.42 -2.87
C ARG A 138 16.30 -20.71 -3.65
N SER A 139 16.02 -21.82 -2.96
CA SER A 139 15.77 -23.09 -3.64
C SER A 139 14.44 -23.11 -4.39
N GLN A 140 13.50 -22.21 -4.05
CA GLN A 140 12.13 -22.22 -4.57
C GLN A 140 11.63 -20.77 -4.72
N PRO A 141 11.89 -20.10 -5.85
CA PRO A 141 11.60 -18.68 -6.03
C PRO A 141 10.11 -18.31 -6.00
N ILE A 142 9.23 -19.31 -6.06
CA ILE A 142 7.76 -19.16 -6.07
C ILE A 142 7.21 -18.97 -4.65
N ILE A 143 7.86 -19.52 -3.62
CA ILE A 143 7.29 -19.62 -2.27
C ILE A 143 7.02 -18.25 -1.64
N GLU A 144 7.97 -17.32 -1.75
CA GLU A 144 7.83 -15.99 -1.14
C GLU A 144 6.68 -15.16 -1.77
N PRO A 145 6.63 -14.97 -3.10
CA PRO A 145 5.48 -14.38 -3.77
C PRO A 145 4.14 -15.06 -3.45
N LEU A 146 4.12 -16.39 -3.40
CA LEU A 146 2.90 -17.13 -3.09
C LEU A 146 2.45 -16.90 -1.64
N LEU A 147 3.39 -16.83 -0.70
CA LEU A 147 3.09 -16.51 0.68
C LEU A 147 2.57 -15.07 0.82
N ILE A 148 3.13 -14.11 0.07
CA ILE A 148 2.58 -12.75 -0.03
C ILE A 148 1.14 -12.78 -0.55
N ALA A 149 0.85 -13.55 -1.60
CA ALA A 149 -0.50 -13.70 -2.16
C ALA A 149 -1.49 -14.28 -1.14
N ILE A 150 -1.08 -15.32 -0.41
CA ILE A 150 -1.88 -15.96 0.65
C ILE A 150 -2.13 -14.99 1.80
N LEU A 151 -1.10 -14.27 2.26
CA LEU A 151 -1.23 -13.28 3.34
C LEU A 151 -2.11 -12.11 2.91
N LYS A 152 -1.95 -11.58 1.68
CA LYS A 152 -2.84 -10.53 1.18
C LYS A 152 -4.27 -11.04 1.07
N GLY A 153 -4.46 -12.27 0.58
CA GLY A 153 -5.75 -12.94 0.57
C GLY A 153 -6.36 -13.02 1.96
N LEU A 154 -5.60 -13.48 2.96
CA LEU A 154 -6.02 -13.51 4.36
C LEU A 154 -6.47 -12.13 4.83
N LEU A 155 -5.68 -11.08 4.60
CA LEU A 155 -6.01 -9.72 5.01
C LEU A 155 -7.29 -9.20 4.34
N VAL A 156 -7.45 -9.41 3.03
CA VAL A 156 -8.62 -8.95 2.27
C VAL A 156 -9.88 -9.73 2.66
N PHE A 157 -9.81 -11.06 2.77
CA PHE A 157 -10.98 -11.88 3.10
C PHE A 157 -11.36 -11.81 4.58
N SER A 158 -10.43 -11.46 5.48
CA SER A 158 -10.70 -11.29 6.91
C SER A 158 -11.21 -9.90 7.27
N SER A 159 -10.89 -8.89 6.45
CA SER A 159 -11.23 -7.50 6.71
C SER A 159 -12.39 -7.09 5.81
N GLN A 160 -13.64 -7.25 6.29
CA GLN A 160 -14.81 -6.68 5.61
C GLN A 160 -14.78 -5.14 5.52
N SER A 161 -13.77 -4.50 6.12
CA SER A 161 -13.61 -3.04 6.08
C SER A 161 -13.36 -2.51 4.67
N ASP A 162 -12.83 -3.34 3.78
CA ASP A 162 -12.62 -3.01 2.38
C ASP A 162 -13.59 -3.78 1.49
N ASN A 163 -14.85 -3.32 1.43
CA ASN A 163 -15.82 -3.70 0.40
C ASN A 163 -15.36 -3.32 -1.04
N TYR A 164 -14.13 -2.82 -1.21
CA TYR A 164 -13.60 -2.48 -2.51
C TYR A 164 -13.12 -3.73 -3.24
N GLN A 165 -13.86 -4.04 -4.31
CA GLN A 165 -13.57 -5.13 -5.24
C GLN A 165 -12.12 -5.11 -5.76
N HIS A 166 -11.47 -3.95 -5.74
CA HIS A 166 -10.10 -3.68 -6.17
C HIS A 166 -9.04 -4.51 -5.44
N HIS A 167 -9.17 -4.77 -4.13
CA HIS A 167 -8.16 -5.55 -3.42
C HIS A 167 -8.23 -7.05 -3.71
N TYR A 168 -9.39 -7.58 -4.12
CA TYR A 168 -9.47 -8.96 -4.62
C TYR A 168 -8.68 -9.12 -5.93
N LEU A 169 -8.71 -8.12 -6.82
CA LEU A 169 -7.86 -8.14 -8.01
C LEU A 169 -6.39 -8.23 -7.62
N LEU A 170 -5.93 -7.44 -6.63
CA LEU A 170 -4.53 -7.52 -6.18
C LEU A 170 -4.15 -8.92 -5.67
N VAL A 171 -5.07 -9.62 -4.99
CA VAL A 171 -4.85 -11.00 -4.57
C VAL A 171 -4.67 -11.92 -5.79
N LEU A 172 -5.56 -11.81 -6.78
CA LEU A 172 -5.46 -12.59 -8.04
C LEU A 172 -4.15 -12.31 -8.77
N VAL A 173 -3.81 -11.03 -8.94
CA VAL A 173 -2.56 -10.60 -9.57
C VAL A 173 -1.35 -11.15 -8.81
N LEU A 174 -1.35 -11.12 -7.48
CA LEU A 174 -0.27 -11.69 -6.67
C LEU A 174 -0.12 -13.20 -6.89
N PHE A 175 -1.24 -13.94 -6.95
CA PHE A 175 -1.21 -15.37 -7.28
C PHE A 175 -0.65 -15.62 -8.68
N THR A 176 -1.09 -14.84 -9.67
CA THR A 176 -0.58 -14.93 -11.04
C THR A 176 0.92 -14.65 -11.09
N LEU A 177 1.38 -13.54 -10.50
CA LEU A 177 2.78 -13.13 -10.48
C LEU A 177 3.68 -14.06 -9.66
N ALA A 178 3.13 -14.82 -8.70
CA ALA A 178 3.91 -15.77 -7.92
C ALA A 178 4.55 -16.88 -8.77
N PHE A 179 3.95 -17.21 -9.92
CA PHE A 179 4.48 -18.21 -10.86
C PHE A 179 5.51 -17.66 -11.84
N GLU A 180 5.77 -16.35 -11.83
CA GLU A 180 6.84 -15.80 -12.64
C GLU A 180 8.18 -16.15 -11.97
N THR A 181 8.95 -17.03 -12.62
CA THR A 181 10.22 -17.55 -12.10
C THR A 181 11.42 -16.84 -12.71
N LYS A 182 11.22 -16.12 -13.82
CA LYS A 182 12.31 -15.53 -14.60
C LYS A 182 12.87 -14.27 -13.95
N TRP A 183 12.20 -13.67 -12.97
CA TRP A 183 12.77 -12.54 -12.22
C TRP A 183 14.11 -12.87 -11.55
N TYR A 184 14.32 -14.15 -11.26
CA TYR A 184 15.42 -14.65 -10.43
C TYR A 184 16.53 -15.32 -11.24
N SER A 185 16.37 -15.41 -12.56
CA SER A 185 17.34 -16.05 -13.43
C SER A 185 18.58 -15.15 -13.59
N SER A 186 19.54 -15.35 -12.70
CA SER A 186 20.87 -14.73 -12.71
C SER A 186 21.85 -15.46 -13.64
N SER A 187 21.37 -16.14 -14.69
CA SER A 187 22.21 -17.05 -15.49
C SER A 187 23.40 -16.36 -16.16
N ASP A 188 23.41 -15.03 -16.27
CA ASP A 188 24.54 -14.26 -16.78
C ASP A 188 25.47 -13.81 -15.64
N LYS A 189 25.93 -14.78 -14.83
CA LYS A 189 26.87 -14.54 -13.71
C LYS A 189 28.19 -13.87 -14.12
N ASP A 190 28.50 -13.87 -15.41
CA ASP A 190 29.77 -13.33 -15.94
C ASP A 190 29.70 -11.87 -16.37
N SER A 191 28.54 -11.19 -16.25
CA SER A 191 28.45 -9.76 -16.55
C SER A 191 27.46 -9.03 -15.64
N ALA A 192 27.80 -8.90 -14.35
CA ALA A 192 26.99 -8.19 -13.35
C ALA A 192 26.65 -6.72 -13.67
N ILE A 193 27.13 -6.18 -14.80
CA ILE A 193 26.91 -4.81 -15.27
C ILE A 193 26.09 -4.79 -16.58
N SER A 194 26.00 -5.91 -17.31
CA SER A 194 25.23 -5.91 -18.56
C SER A 194 23.76 -6.15 -18.25
N ILE A 195 22.92 -5.16 -18.57
CA ILE A 195 21.48 -5.28 -18.41
C ILE A 195 21.00 -6.33 -19.40
N PRO A 196 20.26 -7.38 -18.98
CA PRO A 196 19.85 -8.45 -19.88
C PRO A 196 18.97 -7.88 -21.00
N GLN A 197 19.53 -7.88 -22.21
CA GLN A 197 18.82 -7.51 -23.45
C GLN A 197 17.95 -8.65 -23.98
N LYS A 198 18.02 -9.82 -23.34
CA LYS A 198 17.26 -11.00 -23.75
C LYS A 198 15.77 -10.76 -23.56
N ASN A 199 15.02 -11.22 -24.55
CA ASN A 199 13.58 -11.26 -24.58
C ASN A 199 13.09 -12.52 -23.85
N TYR A 200 12.16 -12.37 -22.91
CA TYR A 200 11.60 -13.44 -22.09
C TYR A 200 10.09 -13.51 -22.29
N SER A 201 9.58 -14.66 -22.72
CA SER A 201 8.13 -14.92 -22.70
C SER A 201 7.65 -15.09 -21.24
N SER A 202 6.75 -14.25 -20.77
CA SER A 202 6.17 -14.31 -19.42
C SER A 202 4.67 -14.54 -19.55
N TRP A 203 4.20 -15.77 -19.34
CA TRP A 203 2.76 -16.05 -19.34
C TRP A 203 2.03 -15.36 -18.16
N PRO A 204 2.62 -15.20 -16.95
CA PRO A 204 1.96 -14.49 -15.86
C PRO A 204 1.63 -13.04 -16.17
N LEU A 205 2.54 -12.30 -16.82
CA LEU A 205 2.25 -10.91 -17.22
C LEU A 205 1.17 -10.81 -18.29
N LYS A 206 1.05 -11.80 -19.16
CA LYS A 206 -0.03 -11.86 -20.14
C LYS A 206 -1.37 -12.16 -19.48
N LEU A 207 -1.38 -13.06 -18.49
CA LEU A 207 -2.56 -13.32 -17.69
C LEU A 207 -2.97 -12.07 -16.90
N LEU A 208 -2.02 -11.31 -16.35
CA LEU A 208 -2.28 -9.99 -15.76
C LEU A 208 -3.00 -9.06 -16.74
N PHE A 209 -2.53 -8.92 -17.99
CA PHE A 209 -3.23 -8.08 -18.97
C PHE A 209 -4.63 -8.58 -19.31
N LEU A 210 -4.83 -9.90 -19.34
CA LEU A 210 -6.17 -10.47 -19.50
C LEU A 210 -7.06 -10.14 -18.30
N GLU A 211 -6.57 -10.26 -17.07
CA GLU A 211 -7.29 -9.87 -15.86
C GLU A 211 -7.66 -8.37 -15.87
N LEU A 212 -6.74 -7.49 -16.29
CA LEU A 212 -7.01 -6.05 -16.44
C LEU A 212 -8.07 -5.78 -17.51
N SER A 213 -8.09 -6.56 -18.59
CA SER A 213 -9.13 -6.45 -19.63
C SER A 213 -10.49 -6.80 -19.08
N VAL A 214 -10.59 -7.93 -18.38
CA VAL A 214 -11.84 -8.34 -17.72
C VAL A 214 -12.30 -7.27 -16.73
N LEU A 215 -11.38 -6.71 -15.94
CA LEU A 215 -11.67 -5.58 -15.05
C LEU A 215 -12.23 -4.39 -15.84
N TYR A 216 -11.53 -3.90 -16.87
CA TYR A 216 -11.96 -2.73 -17.65
C TYR A 216 -13.31 -2.92 -18.33
N PHE A 217 -13.59 -4.14 -18.81
CA PHE A 217 -14.90 -4.46 -19.37
C PHE A 217 -16.02 -4.31 -18.34
N TRP A 218 -15.85 -4.92 -17.16
CA TRP A 218 -16.88 -4.86 -16.11
C TRP A 218 -17.00 -3.47 -15.48
N THR A 219 -15.90 -2.74 -15.33
CA THR A 219 -15.94 -1.38 -14.81
C THR A 219 -16.60 -0.41 -15.80
N ALA A 220 -16.41 -0.61 -17.11
CA ALA A 220 -17.12 0.14 -18.13
C ALA A 220 -18.63 -0.14 -18.09
N ILE A 221 -19.04 -1.41 -17.99
CA ILE A 221 -20.46 -1.80 -17.86
C ILE A 221 -21.09 -1.15 -16.63
N ALA A 222 -20.43 -1.22 -15.46
CA ALA A 222 -20.93 -0.62 -14.23
C ALA A 222 -21.14 0.90 -14.36
N LYS A 223 -20.32 1.57 -15.19
CA LYS A 223 -20.39 3.01 -15.47
C LYS A 223 -21.37 3.39 -16.58
N MET A 224 -21.99 2.43 -17.28
CA MET A 224 -23.05 2.73 -18.25
C MET A 224 -24.40 3.11 -17.62
N HIS A 225 -24.52 3.08 -16.29
CA HIS A 225 -25.73 3.52 -15.61
C HIS A 225 -26.01 5.02 -15.90
N PRO A 226 -27.27 5.44 -16.15
CA PRO A 226 -27.59 6.83 -16.52
C PRO A 226 -27.07 7.90 -15.54
N SER A 227 -27.07 7.60 -14.24
CA SER A 227 -26.54 8.53 -13.22
C SER A 227 -25.01 8.67 -13.24
N TRP A 228 -24.28 7.69 -13.77
CA TRP A 228 -22.85 7.85 -14.01
C TRP A 228 -22.63 8.68 -15.27
N ILE A 229 -23.32 8.31 -16.37
CA ILE A 229 -23.19 8.98 -17.67
C ILE A 229 -23.47 10.48 -17.56
N ASN A 230 -24.49 10.88 -16.81
CA ASN A 230 -24.81 12.31 -16.63
C ASN A 230 -23.89 13.06 -15.64
N GLY A 231 -22.83 12.43 -15.13
CA GLY A 231 -21.87 13.05 -14.20
C GLY A 231 -22.33 13.17 -12.74
N SER A 232 -23.60 12.92 -12.42
CA SER A 232 -24.17 13.18 -11.08
C SER A 232 -23.60 12.31 -9.94
N VAL A 233 -22.94 11.21 -10.27
CA VAL A 233 -22.26 10.34 -9.31
C VAL A 233 -20.91 10.92 -8.88
N LEU A 234 -20.14 11.52 -9.79
CA LEU A 234 -18.75 11.94 -9.53
C LEU A 234 -18.61 12.93 -8.36
N PRO A 235 -19.40 14.02 -8.25
CA PRO A 235 -19.28 14.96 -7.12
C PRO A 235 -19.39 14.30 -5.75
N ARG A 236 -20.13 13.20 -5.65
CA ARG A 236 -20.35 12.48 -4.38
C ARG A 236 -19.20 11.54 -4.01
N MET A 237 -18.33 11.22 -4.96
CA MET A 237 -17.23 10.25 -4.77
C MET A 237 -15.86 10.92 -4.64
N ILE A 238 -15.66 12.07 -5.30
CA ILE A 238 -14.38 12.80 -5.28
C ILE A 238 -14.23 13.66 -4.01
N GLY A 239 -12.97 13.97 -3.68
CA GLY A 239 -12.62 14.89 -2.61
C GLY A 239 -12.91 16.36 -2.95
N PRO A 240 -12.98 17.23 -1.92
CA PRO A 240 -13.33 18.65 -2.10
C PRO A 240 -12.32 19.39 -2.98
N GLN A 241 -11.04 19.04 -2.92
CA GLN A 241 -9.98 19.65 -3.74
C GLN A 241 -10.28 19.52 -5.24
N PHE A 242 -10.77 18.36 -5.68
CA PHE A 242 -11.11 18.14 -7.08
C PHE A 242 -12.42 18.83 -7.49
N GLN A 243 -13.36 18.99 -6.55
CA GLN A 243 -14.56 19.80 -6.78
C GLN A 243 -14.20 21.28 -6.98
N TYR A 244 -13.25 21.81 -6.20
CA TYR A 244 -12.74 23.18 -6.41
C TYR A 244 -12.03 23.31 -7.75
N LEU A 245 -11.21 22.33 -8.13
CA LEU A 245 -10.60 22.30 -9.47
C LEU A 245 -11.66 22.33 -10.59
N ALA A 246 -12.76 21.60 -10.44
CA ALA A 246 -13.86 21.66 -11.41
C ALA A 246 -14.52 23.04 -11.49
N LYS A 247 -14.67 23.74 -10.35
CA LYS A 247 -15.15 25.14 -10.32
C LYS A 247 -14.15 26.11 -10.96
N ASP A 248 -12.85 25.91 -10.74
CA ASP A 248 -11.81 26.72 -11.38
C ASP A 248 -11.80 26.50 -12.90
N LEU A 249 -11.99 25.26 -13.36
CA LEU A 249 -12.12 24.93 -14.78
C LEU A 249 -13.39 25.52 -15.40
N GLN A 250 -14.50 25.59 -14.66
CA GLN A 250 -15.70 26.31 -15.10
C GLN A 250 -15.38 27.77 -15.43
N ASN A 251 -14.61 28.45 -14.57
CA ASN A 251 -14.22 29.84 -14.80
C ASN A 251 -13.28 30.01 -16.00
N LEU A 252 -12.45 29.00 -16.29
CA LEU A 252 -11.46 29.04 -17.37
C LEU A 252 -12.07 28.71 -18.74
N ILE A 253 -12.93 27.69 -18.82
CA ILE A 253 -13.39 27.10 -20.09
C ILE A 253 -14.85 27.50 -20.40
N GLY A 254 -15.59 28.02 -19.41
CA GLY A 254 -16.98 28.45 -19.56
C GLY A 254 -18.01 27.32 -19.55
N TYR A 255 -17.60 26.07 -19.28
CA TYR A 255 -18.50 24.94 -19.08
C TYR A 255 -19.11 24.95 -17.68
N SER A 256 -20.34 24.47 -17.53
CA SER A 256 -20.90 24.25 -16.20
C SER A 256 -20.14 23.13 -15.47
N VAL A 257 -20.19 23.12 -14.14
CA VAL A 257 -19.55 22.06 -13.33
C VAL A 257 -20.17 20.70 -13.64
N GLU A 258 -21.46 20.68 -13.92
CA GLU A 258 -22.22 19.51 -14.35
C GLU A 258 -21.70 18.96 -15.69
N ASP A 259 -21.47 19.83 -16.67
CA ASP A 259 -20.91 19.44 -17.98
C ASP A 259 -19.49 18.87 -17.82
N ILE A 260 -18.65 19.49 -16.98
CA ILE A 260 -17.29 19.01 -16.70
C ILE A 260 -17.35 17.58 -16.13
N PHE A 261 -18.22 17.32 -15.16
CA PHE A 261 -18.36 15.98 -14.59
C PHE A 261 -18.98 14.99 -15.58
N GLN A 262 -19.92 15.41 -16.42
CA GLN A 262 -20.45 14.56 -17.49
C GLN A 262 -19.35 14.15 -18.47
N ILE A 263 -18.51 15.10 -18.91
CA ILE A 263 -17.39 14.84 -19.81
C ILE A 263 -16.41 13.85 -19.16
N LEU A 264 -16.03 14.05 -17.90
CA LEU A 264 -15.13 13.15 -17.17
C LEU A 264 -15.73 11.75 -17.00
N SER A 265 -17.03 11.66 -16.73
CA SER A 265 -17.74 10.37 -16.63
C SER A 265 -17.71 9.60 -17.95
N ILE A 266 -18.03 10.27 -19.05
CA ILE A 266 -18.02 9.66 -20.40
C ILE A 266 -16.60 9.30 -20.82
N SER A 267 -15.63 10.18 -20.57
CA SER A 267 -14.22 9.93 -20.91
C SER A 267 -13.67 8.73 -20.15
N THR A 268 -14.12 8.51 -18.91
CA THR A 268 -13.73 7.32 -18.13
C THR A 268 -14.23 6.04 -18.81
N ILE A 269 -15.51 5.97 -19.22
CA ILE A 269 -16.06 4.81 -19.94
C ILE A 269 -15.31 4.57 -21.25
N ALA A 270 -15.10 5.64 -22.03
CA ALA A 270 -14.38 5.55 -23.30
C ALA A 270 -12.93 5.06 -23.11
N SER A 271 -12.25 5.55 -22.07
CA SER A 271 -10.90 5.12 -21.72
C SER A 271 -10.86 3.65 -21.30
N GLU A 272 -11.81 3.18 -20.49
CA GLU A 272 -11.87 1.78 -20.08
C GLU A 272 -12.15 0.84 -21.26
N LEU A 273 -13.09 1.18 -22.15
CA LEU A 273 -13.35 0.41 -23.38
C LEU A 273 -12.17 0.43 -24.35
N PHE A 274 -11.44 1.55 -24.43
CA PHE A 274 -10.20 1.62 -25.19
C PHE A 274 -9.13 0.70 -24.60
N LEU A 275 -8.90 0.78 -23.28
CA LEU A 275 -7.88 0.02 -22.55
C LEU A 275 -8.15 -1.49 -22.56
N LEU A 276 -9.43 -1.90 -22.56
CA LEU A 276 -9.86 -3.29 -22.73
C LEU A 276 -9.20 -3.98 -23.93
N VAL A 277 -9.09 -3.28 -25.06
CA VAL A 277 -8.58 -3.85 -26.33
C VAL A 277 -7.13 -3.44 -26.58
N SER A 278 -6.82 -2.16 -26.36
CA SER A 278 -5.56 -1.54 -26.76
C SER A 278 -4.33 -2.07 -26.02
N ILE A 279 -4.47 -2.60 -24.80
CA ILE A 279 -3.33 -3.16 -24.06
C ILE A 279 -2.74 -4.42 -24.71
N HIS A 280 -3.51 -5.09 -25.57
CA HIS A 280 -3.08 -6.29 -26.30
C HIS A 280 -2.56 -6.01 -27.71
N ILE A 281 -2.67 -4.78 -28.18
CA ILE A 281 -2.28 -4.41 -29.54
C ILE A 281 -0.95 -3.65 -29.46
N GLU A 282 0.12 -4.23 -30.01
CA GLU A 282 1.48 -3.68 -29.97
C GLU A 282 1.54 -2.20 -30.41
N SER A 283 0.87 -1.86 -31.51
CA SER A 283 0.84 -0.50 -32.04
C SER A 283 0.11 0.51 -31.14
N LEU A 284 -0.71 0.04 -30.20
CA LEU A 284 -1.47 0.87 -29.26
C LEU A 284 -0.87 0.91 -27.86
N LYS A 285 0.22 0.18 -27.56
CA LYS A 285 0.80 0.12 -26.20
C LYS A 285 1.17 1.49 -25.63
N ILE A 286 1.72 2.40 -26.44
CA ILE A 286 2.06 3.76 -26.00
C ILE A 286 0.79 4.57 -25.68
N PRO A 287 -0.21 4.65 -26.57
CA PRO A 287 -1.53 5.20 -26.22
C PRO A 287 -2.13 4.58 -24.95
N SER A 288 -2.10 3.25 -24.81
CA SER A 288 -2.60 2.53 -23.63
C SER A 288 -1.89 2.93 -22.35
N LEU A 289 -0.56 3.04 -22.39
CA LEU A 289 0.27 3.53 -21.28
C LEU A 289 -0.13 4.96 -20.90
N VAL A 290 -0.22 5.88 -21.86
CA VAL A 290 -0.54 7.29 -21.61
C VAL A 290 -1.95 7.44 -21.02
N ILE A 291 -2.96 6.82 -21.65
CA ILE A 291 -4.35 6.90 -21.21
C ILE A 291 -4.52 6.21 -19.86
N GLY A 292 -4.00 5.00 -19.71
CA GLY A 292 -4.08 4.21 -18.48
C GLY A 292 -3.43 4.90 -17.28
N VAL A 293 -2.18 5.35 -17.43
CA VAL A 293 -1.47 6.06 -16.35
C VAL A 293 -2.16 7.37 -16.01
N SER A 294 -2.55 8.18 -17.02
CA SER A 294 -3.20 9.47 -16.76
C SER A 294 -4.54 9.30 -16.06
N MET A 295 -5.37 8.36 -16.51
CA MET A 295 -6.68 8.08 -15.92
C MET A 295 -6.53 7.66 -14.45
N HIS A 296 -5.67 6.69 -14.16
CA HIS A 296 -5.48 6.22 -12.78
C HIS A 296 -4.82 7.26 -11.89
N TRP A 297 -3.87 8.04 -12.42
CA TRP A 297 -3.27 9.16 -11.69
C TRP A 297 -4.31 10.20 -11.29
N ILE A 298 -5.17 10.61 -12.24
CA ILE A 298 -6.27 11.56 -11.99
C ILE A 298 -7.22 11.01 -10.93
N MET A 299 -7.59 9.72 -11.00
CA MET A 299 -8.43 9.07 -9.98
C MET A 299 -7.76 9.04 -8.60
N GLY A 300 -6.44 8.87 -8.54
CA GLY A 300 -5.69 8.87 -7.29
C GLY A 300 -5.68 10.25 -6.62
N ILE A 301 -5.42 11.31 -7.41
CA ILE A 301 -5.38 12.68 -6.89
C ILE A 301 -6.77 13.28 -6.65
N SER A 302 -7.82 12.76 -7.29
CA SER A 302 -9.18 13.28 -7.12
C SER A 302 -9.78 13.01 -5.74
N GLY A 303 -9.05 12.32 -4.85
CA GLY A 303 -9.54 11.97 -3.51
C GLY A 303 -10.59 10.87 -3.51
N LEU A 304 -10.69 10.10 -4.60
CA LEU A 304 -11.49 8.88 -4.60
C LEU A 304 -10.93 7.93 -3.53
N ARG A 305 -11.82 7.30 -2.76
CA ARG A 305 -11.46 6.33 -1.71
C ARG A 305 -11.03 4.98 -2.30
N ILE A 306 -10.21 4.99 -3.34
CA ILE A 306 -9.63 3.81 -3.99
C ILE A 306 -8.28 3.46 -3.34
N GLY A 307 -7.72 4.38 -2.54
CA GLY A 307 -6.49 4.15 -1.78
C GLY A 307 -5.27 3.95 -2.68
N THR A 308 -4.40 3.03 -2.27
CA THR A 308 -3.16 2.64 -2.95
C THR A 308 -3.40 1.91 -4.28
N PHE A 309 -4.62 1.41 -4.54
CA PHE A 309 -4.91 0.62 -5.73
C PHE A 309 -4.67 1.38 -7.05
N SER A 310 -4.96 2.68 -7.10
CA SER A 310 -4.67 3.51 -8.27
C SER A 310 -3.17 3.49 -8.62
N ILE A 311 -2.28 3.46 -7.61
CA ILE A 311 -0.83 3.35 -7.81
C ILE A 311 -0.47 1.98 -8.40
N PHE A 312 -1.08 0.90 -7.92
CA PHE A 312 -0.88 -0.43 -8.51
C PHE A 312 -1.33 -0.49 -9.97
N MET A 313 -2.45 0.14 -10.31
CA MET A 313 -2.90 0.23 -11.70
C MET A 313 -1.87 0.95 -12.58
N VAL A 314 -1.28 2.05 -12.12
CA VAL A 314 -0.17 2.74 -12.81
C VAL A 314 1.05 1.80 -12.96
N ILE A 315 1.40 1.06 -11.92
CA ILE A 315 2.52 0.10 -11.92
C ILE A 315 2.29 -1.01 -12.97
N PHE A 316 1.05 -1.48 -13.16
CA PHE A 316 0.71 -2.49 -14.16
C PHE A 316 0.95 -2.06 -15.61
N TYR A 317 1.15 -0.77 -15.86
CA TYR A 317 1.52 -0.27 -17.19
C TYR A 317 3.04 -0.25 -17.45
N ILE A 318 3.89 -0.48 -16.44
CA ILE A 318 5.35 -0.57 -16.64
C ILE A 318 5.73 -1.58 -17.72
N PRO A 319 5.10 -2.77 -17.82
CA PRO A 319 5.42 -3.73 -18.87
C PRO A 319 5.10 -3.26 -20.30
N LEU A 320 4.35 -2.17 -20.48
CA LEU A 320 4.08 -1.53 -21.77
C LEU A 320 5.11 -0.46 -22.15
N LEU A 321 6.12 -0.18 -21.32
CA LEU A 321 7.11 0.86 -21.61
C LEU A 321 7.90 0.55 -22.89
N PRO A 322 7.98 1.51 -23.85
CA PRO A 322 8.70 1.28 -25.08
C PRO A 322 10.22 1.30 -24.85
N ASN A 323 10.94 0.73 -25.81
CA ASN A 323 12.40 0.58 -25.77
C ASN A 323 13.20 1.87 -25.49
N PRO A 324 12.82 3.06 -25.96
CA PRO A 324 13.57 4.28 -25.67
C PRO A 324 13.68 4.59 -24.16
N PHE A 325 12.75 4.13 -23.33
CA PHE A 325 12.86 4.30 -21.86
C PHE A 325 14.03 3.52 -21.27
N TYR A 326 14.52 2.47 -21.95
CA TYR A 326 15.75 1.79 -21.56
C TYR A 326 16.94 2.75 -21.52
N PHE A 327 17.02 3.70 -22.47
CA PHE A 327 18.11 4.67 -22.52
C PHE A 327 18.07 5.63 -21.31
N ILE A 328 16.88 6.10 -20.95
CA ILE A 328 16.68 6.93 -19.76
C ILE A 328 17.04 6.13 -18.50
N TYR A 329 16.55 4.90 -18.41
CA TYR A 329 16.86 3.99 -17.31
C TYR A 329 18.37 3.73 -17.19
N SER A 330 19.06 3.43 -18.30
CA SER A 330 20.49 3.18 -18.30
C SER A 330 21.27 4.42 -17.89
N ILE A 331 20.88 5.62 -18.34
CA ILE A 331 21.52 6.88 -17.90
C ILE A 331 21.35 7.08 -16.40
N ILE A 332 20.14 6.89 -15.86
CA ILE A 332 19.88 7.07 -14.42
C ILE A 332 20.72 6.08 -13.62
N VAL A 333 20.70 4.80 -14.01
CA VAL A 333 21.44 3.72 -13.36
C VAL A 333 22.95 3.97 -13.45
N GLU A 334 23.44 4.34 -14.62
CA GLU A 334 24.84 4.64 -14.87
C GLU A 334 25.30 5.88 -14.09
N ASN A 335 24.51 6.96 -14.04
CA ASN A 335 24.83 8.16 -13.25
C ASN A 335 24.82 7.87 -11.74
N LEU A 336 23.88 7.05 -11.27
CA LEU A 336 23.87 6.58 -9.89
C LEU A 336 25.14 5.76 -9.60
N PHE A 337 25.54 4.83 -10.48
CA PHE A 337 26.71 3.97 -10.24
C PHE A 337 28.07 4.62 -10.54
N ASN A 338 28.12 5.63 -11.41
CA ASN A 338 29.33 6.39 -11.75
C ASN A 338 29.59 7.55 -10.78
N ASN A 339 28.69 7.80 -9.83
CA ASN A 339 28.95 8.78 -8.77
C ASN A 339 30.21 8.38 -8.00
N GLN A 340 31.26 9.23 -8.07
CA GLN A 340 32.57 8.99 -7.45
C GLN A 340 32.46 8.64 -5.96
N TYR A 341 31.46 9.17 -5.25
CA TYR A 341 31.23 8.85 -3.85
C TYR A 341 30.86 7.38 -3.64
N LEU A 342 30.07 6.81 -4.55
CA LEU A 342 29.65 5.40 -4.53
C LEU A 342 30.79 4.48 -4.96
N GLN A 343 31.65 4.93 -5.88
CA GLN A 343 32.88 4.22 -6.22
C GLN A 343 33.92 4.27 -5.09
N GLN A 344 34.07 5.40 -4.40
CA GLN A 344 34.93 5.54 -3.23
C GLN A 344 34.44 4.67 -2.07
N LEU A 345 33.13 4.64 -1.80
CA LEU A 345 32.51 3.71 -0.85
C LEU A 345 32.75 2.25 -1.23
N LYS A 346 32.67 1.91 -2.52
CA LYS A 346 32.96 0.56 -3.03
C LYS A 346 34.42 0.15 -2.82
N THR A 347 35.37 1.09 -3.00
CA THR A 347 36.80 0.85 -2.74
C THR A 347 37.15 0.79 -1.26
N VAL A 348 36.57 1.65 -0.42
CA VAL A 348 36.84 1.70 1.03
C VAL A 348 36.30 0.47 1.73
N LEU A 349 35.16 -0.07 1.29
CA LEU A 349 34.52 -1.18 1.96
C LEU A 349 34.87 -2.56 1.38
N ASN A 350 35.64 -2.64 0.29
CA ASN A 350 36.09 -3.89 -0.36
C ASN A 350 34.98 -4.97 -0.50
N ILE A 351 33.73 -4.52 -0.70
CA ILE A 351 32.55 -5.37 -0.81
C ILE A 351 32.16 -5.40 -2.29
N LYS A 352 32.23 -6.57 -2.91
CA LYS A 352 31.89 -6.82 -4.32
C LYS A 352 30.42 -6.55 -4.73
N SER A 353 29.60 -5.92 -3.88
CA SER A 353 28.18 -5.72 -4.15
C SER A 353 27.66 -4.39 -3.56
N ILE A 354 26.90 -3.69 -4.38
CA ILE A 354 26.13 -2.42 -4.27
C ILE A 354 25.39 -2.14 -2.92
N GLN A 355 25.41 -3.05 -1.96
CA GLN A 355 24.67 -2.99 -0.69
C GLN A 355 25.29 -2.04 0.37
N VAL A 356 26.54 -1.60 0.17
CA VAL A 356 27.28 -0.68 1.05
C VAL A 356 26.67 0.73 1.13
N ILE A 357 25.98 1.17 0.07
CA ILE A 357 25.31 2.46 -0.03
C ILE A 357 24.06 2.47 0.87
N GLY A 358 23.38 1.32 0.97
CA GLY A 358 22.30 1.11 1.94
C GLY A 358 22.82 1.11 3.39
N VAL A 359 24.03 0.60 3.65
CA VAL A 359 24.60 0.49 5.00
C VAL A 359 25.24 1.80 5.50
N SER A 360 25.72 2.67 4.61
CA SER A 360 26.28 3.98 4.99
C SER A 360 25.19 5.05 5.17
N ALA A 361 24.11 5.02 4.39
CA ALA A 361 22.86 5.70 4.72
C ALA A 361 22.28 5.21 6.06
N PHE A 362 22.45 3.92 6.37
CA PHE A 362 22.07 3.29 7.64
C PHE A 362 22.94 3.70 8.85
N ILE A 363 24.23 4.06 8.68
CA ILE A 363 25.07 4.62 9.77
C ILE A 363 24.69 6.09 10.07
N TYR A 364 24.33 6.87 9.05
CA TYR A 364 23.91 8.27 9.21
C TYR A 364 22.48 8.41 9.78
N TYR A 365 21.53 7.57 9.33
CA TYR A 365 20.17 7.51 9.90
C TYR A 365 20.09 6.71 11.22
N GLY A 366 21.00 5.75 11.45
CA GLY A 366 21.11 5.03 12.72
C GLY A 366 21.61 5.92 13.87
N ASN A 367 22.44 6.92 13.59
CA ASN A 367 22.83 7.93 14.59
C ASN A 367 21.69 8.91 14.91
N TRP A 368 20.69 9.05 14.02
CA TRP A 368 19.42 9.74 14.30
C TRP A 368 18.49 8.88 15.20
N ILE A 369 18.58 7.54 15.09
CA ILE A 369 17.91 6.58 15.99
C ILE A 369 18.51 6.61 17.43
N TYR A 370 19.78 6.99 17.61
CA TYR A 370 20.41 7.13 18.95
C TYR A 370 19.76 8.24 19.81
N ASN A 371 19.22 9.30 19.19
CA ASN A 371 18.56 10.41 19.90
C ASN A 371 17.06 10.16 20.22
N LEU A 372 16.50 9.01 19.81
CA LEU A 372 15.10 8.61 20.03
C LEU A 372 14.90 7.65 21.23
N SER A 373 15.88 7.56 22.13
CA SER A 373 15.84 6.67 23.29
C SER A 373 15.11 7.29 24.50
N ILE A 374 13.83 7.62 24.38
CA ILE A 374 12.91 7.86 25.51
C ILE A 374 11.48 7.44 25.11
N GLU A 375 11.11 6.16 25.22
CA GLU A 375 9.70 5.72 24.97
C GLU A 375 9.28 4.52 25.86
N PRO A 376 7.98 4.32 26.13
CA PRO A 376 7.46 3.39 27.14
C PRO A 376 7.26 1.91 26.71
N GLN A 377 7.12 1.05 27.72
CA GLN A 377 7.28 -0.42 27.74
C GLN A 377 6.49 -1.31 26.75
N PRO A 378 5.24 -1.04 26.28
CA PRO A 378 4.56 -1.99 25.39
C PRO A 378 5.07 -1.96 23.94
N LEU A 379 5.59 -0.82 23.48
CA LEU A 379 6.26 -0.69 22.17
C LEU A 379 7.63 -1.36 22.18
N ILE A 380 8.30 -1.36 23.33
CA ILE A 380 9.51 -2.15 23.56
C ILE A 380 9.17 -3.63 23.40
N ILE A 381 8.03 -4.12 23.91
CA ILE A 381 7.64 -5.54 23.75
C ILE A 381 7.34 -5.90 22.29
N VAL A 382 6.66 -5.05 21.50
CA VAL A 382 6.44 -5.33 20.07
C VAL A 382 7.74 -5.24 19.28
N LYS A 383 8.54 -4.18 19.49
CA LYS A 383 9.87 -4.04 18.88
C LYS A 383 10.80 -5.19 19.29
N LEU A 384 10.77 -5.63 20.55
CA LEU A 384 11.53 -6.77 21.08
C LEU A 384 10.97 -8.11 20.59
N LEU A 385 9.66 -8.30 20.47
CA LEU A 385 9.07 -9.52 19.90
C LEU A 385 9.40 -9.63 18.42
N LEU A 386 9.48 -8.50 17.73
CA LEU A 386 9.84 -8.45 16.32
C LEU A 386 11.34 -8.63 16.14
N LEU A 387 12.16 -8.01 17.00
CA LEU A 387 13.60 -8.28 17.08
C LEU A 387 13.86 -9.73 17.49
N LEU A 388 13.05 -10.31 18.38
CA LEU A 388 13.13 -11.69 18.86
C LEU A 388 12.71 -12.65 17.73
N LEU A 389 11.59 -12.42 17.06
CA LEU A 389 11.13 -13.20 15.93
C LEU A 389 12.17 -13.16 14.81
N LEU A 390 12.67 -11.97 14.51
CA LEU A 390 13.69 -11.75 13.50
C LEU A 390 15.02 -12.38 13.92
N SER A 391 15.37 -12.32 15.21
CA SER A 391 16.53 -13.02 15.80
C SER A 391 16.37 -14.53 15.73
N ILE A 392 15.19 -15.09 16.02
CA ILE A 392 14.85 -16.52 15.96
C ILE A 392 14.86 -16.99 14.51
N VAL A 393 14.34 -16.20 13.57
CA VAL A 393 14.40 -16.48 12.13
C VAL A 393 15.85 -16.45 11.66
N THR A 394 16.65 -15.46 12.05
CA THR A 394 18.10 -15.48 11.76
C THR A 394 18.80 -16.66 12.42
N LEU A 395 18.50 -16.99 13.67
CA LEU A 395 19.12 -18.09 14.42
C LEU A 395 18.77 -19.43 13.77
N PHE A 396 17.50 -19.65 13.45
CA PHE A 396 17.00 -20.85 12.75
C PHE A 396 17.62 -20.97 11.36
N LEU A 397 17.75 -19.88 10.61
CA LEU A 397 18.38 -19.87 9.28
C LEU A 397 19.91 -20.02 9.34
N VAL A 398 20.55 -19.59 10.43
CA VAL A 398 21.99 -19.80 10.70
C VAL A 398 22.24 -21.26 11.11
N PHE A 399 21.47 -21.80 12.05
CA PHE A 399 21.61 -23.17 12.53
C PHE A 399 21.22 -24.22 11.48
N SER A 400 20.17 -23.98 10.69
CA SER A 400 19.78 -24.86 9.58
C SER A 400 20.85 -24.93 8.47
N ASN A 401 21.74 -23.93 8.35
CA ASN A 401 22.76 -23.85 7.32
C ASN A 401 24.20 -24.13 7.80
N HIS A 402 24.41 -24.42 9.10
CA HIS A 402 25.75 -24.63 9.63
C HIS A 402 26.46 -25.87 9.06
N SER A 403 25.72 -26.78 8.41
CA SER A 403 26.27 -28.02 7.85
C SER A 403 26.91 -27.88 6.45
N SER A 404 26.91 -26.70 5.81
CA SER A 404 27.62 -26.53 4.52
C SER A 404 28.52 -25.31 4.52
N SER A 405 29.81 -25.50 4.21
CA SER A 405 30.86 -24.46 4.11
C SER A 405 30.68 -23.51 2.91
N ASN A 406 29.44 -23.25 2.52
CA ASN A 406 29.11 -22.69 1.22
C ASN A 406 28.85 -21.18 1.31
N ASN A 407 29.43 -20.39 0.41
CA ASN A 407 29.33 -18.92 0.34
C ASN A 407 27.88 -18.38 0.38
N ASN A 408 26.89 -19.22 0.07
CA ASN A 408 25.47 -18.92 0.11
C ASN A 408 24.94 -18.59 1.53
N SER A 409 25.51 -19.15 2.59
CA SER A 409 25.04 -18.89 3.97
C SER A 409 25.38 -17.46 4.42
N LYS A 410 26.60 -17.00 4.14
CA LYS A 410 27.04 -15.62 4.41
C LYS A 410 26.18 -14.59 3.69
N GLU A 411 25.82 -14.86 2.44
CA GLU A 411 24.97 -13.96 1.65
C GLU A 411 23.53 -13.87 2.19
N ARG A 412 22.96 -14.99 2.66
CA ARG A 412 21.63 -15.02 3.29
C ARG A 412 21.60 -14.23 4.59
N ILE A 413 22.58 -14.44 5.47
CA ILE A 413 22.69 -13.68 6.74
C ILE A 413 22.78 -12.18 6.45
N ARG A 414 23.60 -11.79 5.47
CA ARG A 414 23.72 -10.40 5.03
C ARG A 414 22.39 -9.82 4.53
N ASN A 415 21.69 -10.55 3.66
CA ASN A 415 20.40 -10.11 3.13
C ASN A 415 19.35 -9.96 4.24
N LEU A 416 19.32 -10.88 5.22
CA LEU A 416 18.44 -10.77 6.38
C LEU A 416 18.76 -9.51 7.19
N ILE A 417 20.03 -9.23 7.48
CA ILE A 417 20.43 -8.01 8.20
C ILE A 417 19.95 -6.75 7.45
N VAL A 418 20.08 -6.71 6.12
CA VAL A 418 19.59 -5.59 5.29
C VAL A 418 18.07 -5.45 5.34
N ILE A 419 17.32 -6.55 5.21
CA ILE A 419 15.85 -6.50 5.29
C ILE A 419 15.40 -6.06 6.69
N SER A 420 16.05 -6.58 7.72
CA SER A 420 15.74 -6.28 9.11
C SER A 420 16.02 -4.82 9.47
N SER A 421 17.12 -4.28 8.97
CA SER A 421 17.47 -2.87 9.14
C SER A 421 16.47 -1.96 8.46
N LEU A 422 16.13 -2.23 7.20
CA LEU A 422 15.09 -1.48 6.47
C LEU A 422 13.74 -1.53 7.20
N PHE A 423 13.38 -2.71 7.72
CA PHE A 423 12.15 -2.87 8.47
C PHE A 423 12.14 -2.08 9.78
N LEU A 424 13.25 -2.08 10.54
CA LEU A 424 13.39 -1.27 11.75
C LEU A 424 13.31 0.23 11.44
N MET A 425 13.83 0.67 10.30
CA MET A 425 13.69 2.07 9.84
C MET A 425 12.26 2.44 9.49
N ILE A 426 11.53 1.58 8.79
CA ILE A 426 10.10 1.81 8.49
C ILE A 426 9.31 1.85 9.80
N SER A 427 9.63 0.94 10.71
CA SER A 427 9.01 0.88 12.04
C SER A 427 9.30 2.11 12.89
N SER A 428 10.48 2.74 12.76
CA SER A 428 10.80 3.96 13.52
C SER A 428 10.04 5.19 13.02
N HIS A 429 9.55 5.20 11.78
CA HIS A 429 8.75 6.29 11.21
C HIS A 429 7.22 6.08 11.40
N SER A 430 6.83 5.03 12.11
CA SER A 430 5.45 4.56 12.14
C SER A 430 4.56 5.18 13.21
N ASN A 431 5.06 6.12 14.01
CA ASN A 431 4.30 6.73 15.11
C ASN A 431 2.96 7.31 14.64
N SER A 432 2.91 7.90 13.43
CA SER A 432 1.66 8.41 12.86
C SER A 432 0.63 7.33 12.56
N ILE A 433 1.07 6.17 12.05
CA ILE A 433 0.22 5.03 11.67
C ILE A 433 -0.22 4.27 12.92
N ILE A 434 0.66 4.11 13.91
CA ILE A 434 0.32 3.53 15.20
C ILE A 434 -0.68 4.40 15.95
N ARG A 435 -0.52 5.73 15.88
CA ARG A 435 -1.50 6.68 16.43
C ARG A 435 -2.85 6.53 15.76
N GLU A 436 -2.88 6.46 14.43
CA GLU A 436 -4.11 6.26 13.66
C GLU A 436 -4.79 4.94 14.04
N TYR A 437 -4.03 3.83 14.11
CA TYR A 437 -4.52 2.55 14.63
C TYR A 437 -5.19 2.70 16.00
N TYR A 438 -4.54 3.34 16.97
CA TYR A 438 -5.13 3.52 18.30
C TYR A 438 -6.36 4.45 18.30
N SER A 439 -6.37 5.48 17.45
CA SER A 439 -7.54 6.35 17.27
C SER A 439 -8.73 5.61 16.68
N GLU A 440 -8.50 4.75 15.69
CA GLU A 440 -9.54 3.89 15.12
C GLU A 440 -10.01 2.82 16.12
N MET A 441 -9.10 2.19 16.87
CA MET A 441 -9.45 1.24 17.93
C MET A 441 -10.36 1.91 18.98
N ALA A 442 -10.06 3.17 19.33
CA ALA A 442 -10.87 3.93 20.25
C ALA A 442 -12.26 4.25 19.69
N THR A 443 -12.34 4.67 18.43
CA THR A 443 -13.60 4.91 17.70
C THR A 443 -14.45 3.65 17.60
N GLY A 444 -13.82 2.50 17.30
CA GLY A 444 -14.47 1.20 17.28
C GLY A 444 -15.06 0.87 18.65
N ASN A 445 -14.28 0.94 19.72
CA ASN A 445 -14.80 0.69 21.08
C ASN A 445 -15.94 1.64 21.47
N LEU A 446 -15.90 2.90 21.02
CA LEU A 446 -16.99 3.84 21.22
C LEU A 446 -18.28 3.40 20.52
N SER A 447 -18.19 2.91 19.27
CA SER A 447 -19.35 2.39 18.53
C SER A 447 -20.00 1.16 19.21
N MET A 448 -19.22 0.42 20.00
CA MET A 448 -19.68 -0.69 20.84
C MET A 448 -20.13 -0.25 22.24
N ASN A 449 -20.24 1.05 22.48
CA ASN A 449 -20.58 1.64 23.77
C ASN A 449 -19.60 1.25 24.91
N ASN A 450 -18.34 0.97 24.58
CA ASN A 450 -17.28 0.65 25.54
C ASN A 450 -16.36 1.86 25.78
N LEU A 451 -16.88 2.84 26.53
CA LEU A 451 -16.20 4.12 26.79
C LEU A 451 -14.84 3.95 27.47
N THR A 452 -14.71 3.03 28.42
CA THR A 452 -13.46 2.80 29.18
C THR A 452 -12.32 2.37 28.25
N ASN A 453 -12.59 1.43 27.33
CA ASN A 453 -11.58 1.02 26.35
C ASN A 453 -11.31 2.12 25.32
N ALA A 454 -12.33 2.88 24.91
CA ALA A 454 -12.13 4.01 24.01
C ALA A 454 -11.17 5.05 24.62
N ILE A 455 -11.37 5.45 25.88
CA ILE A 455 -10.46 6.35 26.60
C ILE A 455 -9.05 5.75 26.67
N LYS A 456 -8.92 4.46 27.00
CA LYS A 456 -7.64 3.77 27.06
C LYS A 456 -6.88 3.87 25.73
N TYR A 457 -7.53 3.58 24.60
CA TYR A 457 -6.89 3.62 23.29
C TYR A 457 -6.60 5.06 22.83
N TYR A 458 -7.47 6.03 23.09
CA TYR A 458 -7.16 7.42 22.80
C TYR A 458 -5.99 7.96 23.63
N LYS A 459 -5.83 7.54 24.89
CA LYS A 459 -4.63 7.87 25.70
C LYS A 459 -3.37 7.27 25.08
N LEU A 460 -3.45 6.09 24.47
CA LEU A 460 -2.30 5.51 23.73
C LEU A 460 -2.00 6.33 22.47
N ALA A 461 -3.01 6.75 21.71
CA ALA A 461 -2.85 7.63 20.55
C ALA A 461 -2.27 9.02 20.92
N GLU A 462 -2.69 9.57 22.05
CA GLU A 462 -2.20 10.85 22.59
C GLU A 462 -0.71 10.78 22.93
N LYS A 463 -0.27 9.71 23.60
CA LYS A 463 1.15 9.50 23.89
C LYS A 463 2.00 9.47 22.62
N GLN A 464 1.52 8.84 21.56
CA GLN A 464 2.20 8.80 20.26
C GLN A 464 2.22 10.15 19.52
N SER A 465 1.42 11.12 19.96
CA SER A 465 1.39 12.46 19.37
C SER A 465 2.46 13.39 19.92
N TYR A 466 3.06 13.05 21.06
CA TYR A 466 3.99 13.92 21.78
C TYR A 466 5.43 13.84 21.22
N ASP A 467 5.84 12.67 20.73
CA ASP A 467 7.25 12.39 20.39
C ASP A 467 7.68 12.87 18.99
N SER A 468 6.80 13.53 18.22
CA SER A 468 7.20 14.12 16.94
C SER A 468 7.50 15.62 17.11
N GLU A 469 8.78 16.00 17.21
CA GLU A 469 9.27 17.40 17.15
C GLU A 469 8.77 18.18 15.92
N TRP A 470 8.20 17.50 14.93
CA TRP A 470 7.59 18.06 13.72
C TRP A 470 6.29 18.86 13.94
N ILE A 471 5.74 18.92 15.16
CA ILE A 471 4.50 19.66 15.49
C ILE A 471 4.59 21.15 15.13
N TYR A 472 5.79 21.74 15.13
CA TYR A 472 5.97 23.18 14.88
C TYR A 472 5.94 23.61 13.40
N THR A 473 5.92 22.67 12.45
CA THR A 473 5.95 23.00 11.00
C THR A 473 4.64 22.73 10.26
N LYS A 474 3.61 22.20 10.95
CA LYS A 474 2.36 21.77 10.30
C LYS A 474 1.20 22.72 10.56
N ASP A 475 0.39 22.83 9.52
CA ASP A 475 -0.86 23.55 9.48
C ASP A 475 -1.72 23.24 10.72
N THR A 476 -1.96 24.25 11.54
CA THR A 476 -2.71 24.16 12.80
C THR A 476 -4.17 23.71 12.62
N SER A 477 -4.66 23.61 11.39
CA SER A 477 -5.99 23.07 11.05
C SER A 477 -6.01 21.55 10.79
N ASP A 478 -4.95 20.82 11.15
CA ASP A 478 -4.85 19.39 10.87
C ASP A 478 -5.91 18.56 11.64
N ASP A 479 -6.91 18.08 10.90
CA ASP A 479 -7.98 17.20 11.38
C ASP A 479 -7.47 15.93 12.06
N ARG A 480 -6.20 15.55 11.83
CA ARG A 480 -5.56 14.38 12.46
C ARG A 480 -5.46 14.47 13.98
N TYR A 481 -5.67 15.64 14.59
CA TYR A 481 -5.66 15.84 16.03
C TYR A 481 -7.05 16.08 16.63
N GLU A 482 -8.10 15.96 15.83
CA GLU A 482 -9.49 16.07 16.29
C GLU A 482 -9.80 15.05 17.42
N PHE A 483 -9.10 13.90 17.42
CA PHE A 483 -9.23 12.87 18.43
C PHE A 483 -8.84 13.31 19.85
N ILE A 484 -7.97 14.33 19.99
CA ILE A 484 -7.60 14.88 21.32
C ILE A 484 -8.82 15.55 21.96
N GLY A 485 -9.59 16.27 21.14
CA GLY A 485 -10.86 16.85 21.57
C GLY A 485 -11.89 15.79 21.96
N ASP A 486 -11.95 14.69 21.19
CA ASP A 486 -12.82 13.56 21.51
C ASP A 486 -12.39 12.85 22.81
N LEU A 487 -11.08 12.64 23.02
CA LEU A 487 -10.54 12.10 24.28
C LEU A 487 -10.95 12.96 25.48
N GLY A 488 -10.79 14.28 25.38
CA GLY A 488 -11.20 15.21 26.44
C GLY A 488 -12.69 15.10 26.77
N LEU A 489 -13.55 15.05 25.74
CA LEU A 489 -14.99 14.84 25.91
C LEU A 489 -15.31 13.50 26.60
N PHE A 490 -14.58 12.43 26.28
CA PHE A 490 -14.79 11.14 26.91
C PHE A 490 -14.32 11.11 28.37
N LEU A 491 -13.23 11.82 28.69
CA LEU A 491 -12.80 12.02 30.07
C LEU A 491 -13.85 12.80 30.87
N GLU A 492 -14.41 13.87 30.31
CA GLU A 492 -15.53 14.61 30.91
C GLU A 492 -16.74 13.69 31.16
N THR A 493 -17.12 12.89 30.16
CA THR A 493 -18.24 11.94 30.25
C THR A 493 -17.99 10.89 31.35
N ASN A 494 -16.74 10.47 31.55
CA ASN A 494 -16.31 9.57 32.61
C ASN A 494 -16.08 10.28 33.97
N LYS A 495 -16.48 11.55 34.10
CA LYS A 495 -16.29 12.41 35.29
C LYS A 495 -14.83 12.61 35.70
N SER A 496 -13.88 12.37 34.80
CA SER A 496 -12.44 12.58 34.99
C SER A 496 -12.05 14.00 34.58
N TYR A 497 -12.71 15.01 35.16
CA TYR A 497 -12.58 16.41 34.74
C TYR A 497 -11.19 17.00 34.94
N THR A 498 -10.46 16.59 35.97
CA THR A 498 -9.07 17.04 36.19
C THR A 498 -8.15 16.57 35.06
N GLU A 499 -8.25 15.30 34.66
CA GLU A 499 -7.48 14.77 33.53
C GLU A 499 -7.88 15.43 32.20
N ALA A 500 -9.17 15.71 32.00
CA ALA A 500 -9.64 16.46 30.82
C ALA A 500 -9.05 17.88 30.80
N LEU A 501 -9.03 18.57 31.95
CA LEU A 501 -8.48 19.91 32.07
C LEU A 501 -6.97 19.93 31.76
N ASP A 502 -6.22 18.97 32.29
CA ASP A 502 -4.80 18.82 32.02
C ASP A 502 -4.54 18.57 30.54
N LEU A 503 -5.33 17.70 29.90
CA LEU A 503 -5.26 17.43 28.47
C LEU A 503 -5.52 18.70 27.65
N TYR A 504 -6.59 19.44 27.92
CA TYR A 504 -6.92 20.64 27.17
C TYR A 504 -5.88 21.74 27.38
N ASN A 505 -5.37 21.92 28.60
CA ASN A 505 -4.31 22.88 28.87
C ASN A 505 -3.01 22.53 28.14
N LYS A 506 -2.68 21.23 28.05
CA LYS A 506 -1.52 20.74 27.30
C LYS A 506 -1.61 21.10 25.80
N TYR A 507 -2.80 21.01 25.21
CA TYR A 507 -2.97 21.06 23.75
C TYR A 507 -3.59 22.35 23.20
N LYS A 508 -4.16 23.24 24.02
CA LYS A 508 -4.81 24.48 23.56
C LYS A 508 -3.87 25.43 22.80
N ASP A 509 -2.61 25.48 23.19
CA ASP A 509 -1.61 26.37 22.60
C ASP A 509 -0.93 25.72 21.39
N ILE A 510 -0.86 24.39 21.39
CA ILE A 510 -0.34 23.59 20.26
C ILE A 510 -1.34 23.61 19.10
N TYR A 511 -2.65 23.52 19.40
CA TYR A 511 -3.72 23.46 18.41
C TYR A 511 -4.74 24.60 18.61
N PRO A 512 -4.33 25.87 18.39
CA PRO A 512 -5.17 27.03 18.66
C PRO A 512 -6.43 27.07 17.79
N ASN A 513 -6.45 26.39 16.64
CA ASN A 513 -7.60 26.39 15.73
C ASN A 513 -8.55 25.20 15.93
N GLN A 514 -8.28 24.32 16.89
CA GLN A 514 -9.13 23.16 17.17
C GLN A 514 -10.28 23.52 18.13
N LEU A 515 -11.46 23.75 17.57
CA LEU A 515 -12.65 24.18 18.31
C LEU A 515 -13.01 23.24 19.45
N LYS A 516 -12.90 21.91 19.24
CA LYS A 516 -13.17 20.87 20.25
C LYS A 516 -12.39 21.07 21.55
N ILE A 517 -11.10 21.38 21.42
CA ILE A 517 -10.21 21.56 22.58
C ILE A 517 -10.63 22.80 23.36
N LYS A 518 -10.90 23.92 22.66
CA LYS A 518 -11.26 25.17 23.33
C LYS A 518 -12.63 25.12 24.00
N ILE A 519 -13.64 24.53 23.36
CA ILE A 519 -14.97 24.39 23.98
C ILE A 519 -14.93 23.37 25.13
N GLY A 520 -14.17 22.28 24.97
CA GLY A 520 -13.94 21.30 26.03
C GLY A 520 -13.29 21.92 27.27
N LEU A 521 -12.28 22.77 27.08
CA LEU A 521 -11.64 23.52 28.17
C LEU A 521 -12.64 24.36 28.96
N ILE A 522 -13.50 25.12 28.26
CA ILE A 522 -14.52 25.97 28.89
C ILE A 522 -15.51 25.13 29.69
N ARG A 523 -16.04 24.04 29.12
CA ARG A 523 -16.98 23.15 29.83
C ARG A 523 -16.34 22.51 31.06
N THR A 524 -15.11 22.02 30.92
CA THR A 524 -14.38 21.39 32.03
C THR A 524 -14.09 22.37 33.15
N LEU A 525 -13.68 23.60 32.83
CA LEU A 525 -13.51 24.66 33.83
C LEU A 525 -14.82 24.98 34.55
N GLN A 526 -15.94 25.00 33.83
CA GLN A 526 -17.25 25.23 34.44
C GLN A 526 -17.63 24.12 35.42
N GLU A 527 -17.47 22.85 35.04
CA GLU A 527 -17.78 21.69 35.89
C GLU A 527 -16.90 21.64 37.15
N LEU A 528 -15.65 22.09 37.07
CA LEU A 528 -14.73 22.18 38.21
C LEU A 528 -14.93 23.43 39.09
N GLY A 529 -15.92 24.28 38.80
CA GLY A 529 -16.13 25.53 39.53
C GLY A 529 -15.00 26.55 39.32
N GLY A 530 -14.36 26.52 38.16
CA GLY A 530 -13.26 27.39 37.78
C GLY A 530 -13.63 28.88 37.80
N ASN A 531 -12.61 29.73 37.88
CA ASN A 531 -12.76 31.17 37.98
C ASN A 531 -13.56 31.72 36.77
N SER A 532 -14.73 32.29 37.03
CA SER A 532 -15.60 32.88 36.00
C SER A 532 -14.84 33.85 35.09
N LYS A 533 -13.88 34.62 35.64
CA LYS A 533 -13.02 35.53 34.87
C LYS A 533 -12.22 34.80 33.78
N GLN A 534 -11.66 33.63 34.09
CA GLN A 534 -10.90 32.83 33.13
C GLN A 534 -11.81 32.28 32.02
N ILE A 535 -13.01 31.81 32.39
CA ILE A 535 -14.01 31.34 31.43
C ILE A 535 -14.42 32.48 30.49
N CYS A 536 -14.73 33.66 31.04
CA CYS A 536 -15.13 34.83 30.25
C CYS A 536 -14.05 35.29 29.26
N GLN A 537 -12.76 35.16 29.61
CA GLN A 537 -11.65 35.49 28.71
C GLN A 537 -11.55 34.57 27.48
N LEU A 538 -11.97 33.31 27.61
CA LEU A 538 -11.89 32.32 26.51
C LEU A 538 -13.08 32.43 25.54
N LEU A 539 -14.25 32.86 26.03
CA LEU A 539 -15.50 32.88 25.25
C LEU A 539 -15.41 33.63 23.91
N PRO A 540 -14.86 34.86 23.82
CA PRO A 540 -14.81 35.59 22.55
C PRO A 540 -14.05 34.84 21.46
N ASN A 541 -12.92 34.22 21.83
CA ASN A 541 -12.11 33.45 20.90
C ASN A 541 -12.87 32.23 20.37
N VAL A 542 -13.50 31.45 21.25
CA VAL A 542 -14.28 30.26 20.86
C VAL A 542 -15.49 30.63 19.99
N LYS A 543 -16.20 31.70 20.32
CA LYS A 543 -17.31 32.23 19.50
C LYS A 543 -16.82 32.62 18.11
N SER A 544 -15.73 33.38 18.02
CA SER A 544 -15.17 33.83 16.74
C SER A 544 -14.75 32.65 15.85
N LEU A 545 -14.14 31.61 16.45
CA LEU A 545 -13.73 30.41 15.74
C LEU A 545 -14.93 29.58 15.27
N ALA A 546 -15.96 29.43 16.11
CA ALA A 546 -17.19 28.75 15.73
C ALA A 546 -17.92 29.48 14.60
N GLN A 547 -18.04 30.81 14.68
CA GLN A 547 -18.63 31.63 13.63
C GLN A 547 -17.82 31.56 12.33
N TYR A 548 -16.50 31.60 12.40
CA TYR A 548 -15.62 31.42 11.25
C TYR A 548 -15.87 30.07 10.55
N ILE A 549 -16.00 28.98 11.31
CA ILE A 549 -16.31 27.65 10.76
C ILE A 549 -17.69 27.66 10.08
N ILE A 550 -18.71 28.24 10.73
CA ILE A 550 -20.06 28.31 10.17
C ILE A 550 -20.09 29.14 8.89
N ILE A 551 -19.47 30.33 8.89
CA ILE A 551 -19.47 31.24 7.73
C ILE A 551 -18.71 30.63 6.55
N ASN A 552 -17.52 30.07 6.80
CA ASN A 552 -16.70 29.54 5.71
C ASN A 552 -17.12 28.16 5.21
N GLN A 553 -17.94 27.42 5.95
CA GLN A 553 -18.42 26.09 5.54
C GLN A 553 -19.93 26.08 5.20
N GLY A 554 -20.67 27.13 5.56
CA GLY A 554 -22.13 27.14 5.69
C GLY A 554 -22.94 27.23 4.41
N GLU A 555 -22.38 27.69 3.29
CA GLU A 555 -23.17 27.87 2.06
C GLU A 555 -23.27 26.60 1.21
N THR A 556 -22.27 25.72 1.24
CA THR A 556 -22.30 24.47 0.46
C THR A 556 -21.53 23.35 1.15
N CYS A 557 -22.13 22.74 2.16
CA CYS A 557 -21.51 21.63 2.86
C CYS A 557 -21.78 20.31 2.14
N HIS A 558 -20.80 19.84 1.35
CA HIS A 558 -20.97 18.67 0.47
C HIS A 558 -20.53 17.34 1.06
N ASN A 559 -19.93 17.31 2.26
CA ASN A 559 -19.48 16.07 2.88
C ASN A 559 -19.87 15.96 4.37
N ILE A 560 -19.92 14.72 4.86
CA ILE A 560 -20.31 14.38 6.24
C ILE A 560 -19.40 15.05 7.27
N ASN A 561 -18.11 15.20 6.96
CA ASN A 561 -17.14 15.80 7.88
C ASN A 561 -17.40 17.30 8.07
N CYS A 562 -17.70 18.01 6.99
CA CYS A 562 -18.11 19.40 7.02
C CYS A 562 -19.42 19.55 7.81
N ASP A 563 -20.42 18.69 7.59
CA ASP A 563 -21.70 18.78 8.30
C ASP A 563 -21.49 18.55 9.80
N ARG A 564 -20.64 17.59 10.15
CA ARG A 564 -20.19 17.35 11.52
C ARG A 564 -19.50 18.58 12.12
N LYS A 565 -18.61 19.25 11.38
CA LYS A 565 -17.91 20.47 11.84
C LYS A 565 -18.87 21.64 12.05
N ILE A 566 -19.82 21.86 11.14
CA ILE A 566 -20.84 22.90 11.27
C ILE A 566 -21.76 22.62 12.47
N LYS A 567 -22.24 21.38 12.62
CA LYS A 567 -23.04 20.98 13.79
C LYS A 567 -22.29 21.17 15.09
N HIS A 568 -21.00 20.83 15.12
CA HIS A 568 -20.13 21.10 16.26
C HIS A 568 -20.02 22.60 16.53
N ALA A 569 -19.74 23.41 15.51
CA ALA A 569 -19.60 24.85 15.66
C ALA A 569 -20.87 25.50 16.21
N ASN A 570 -22.04 25.09 15.73
CA ASN A 570 -23.33 25.51 16.28
C ASN A 570 -23.51 25.10 17.74
N TYR A 571 -23.16 23.86 18.09
CA TYR A 571 -23.19 23.40 19.49
C TYR A 571 -22.26 24.22 20.39
N ALA A 572 -21.04 24.51 19.93
CA ALA A 572 -20.07 25.32 20.67
C ALA A 572 -20.60 26.74 20.89
N LEU A 573 -21.18 27.36 19.86
CA LEU A 573 -21.75 28.71 19.95
C LEU A 573 -22.91 28.77 20.96
N GLN A 574 -23.84 27.81 20.90
CA GLN A 574 -24.94 27.69 21.86
C GLN A 574 -24.43 27.49 23.30
N THR A 575 -23.41 26.65 23.46
CA THR A 575 -22.76 26.40 24.75
C THR A 575 -22.13 27.68 25.30
N CYS A 576 -21.39 28.43 24.47
CA CYS A 576 -20.81 29.71 24.86
C CYS A 576 -21.88 30.72 25.33
N LEU A 577 -23.00 30.84 24.62
CA LEU A 577 -24.10 31.75 25.01
C LEU A 577 -24.73 31.34 26.35
N LYS A 578 -24.91 30.04 26.60
CA LYS A 578 -25.43 29.54 27.87
C LYS A 578 -24.48 29.87 29.03
N ILE A 579 -23.19 29.67 28.83
CA ILE A 579 -22.14 29.88 29.84
C ILE A 579 -21.97 31.36 30.18
N GLU A 580 -22.03 32.23 29.17
CA GLU A 580 -22.00 33.68 29.32
C GLU A 580 -23.13 34.17 30.24
N LYS A 581 -24.36 33.68 30.01
CA LYS A 581 -25.53 34.00 30.83
C LYS A 581 -25.37 33.51 32.27
N LEU A 582 -24.81 32.32 32.47
CA LEU A 582 -24.62 31.73 33.81
C LEU A 582 -23.53 32.45 34.61
N ASN A 583 -22.43 32.83 33.97
CA ASN A 583 -21.26 33.42 34.64
C ASN A 583 -21.33 34.95 34.74
N LYS A 584 -22.39 35.59 34.21
CA LYS A 584 -22.51 37.05 34.12
C LYS A 584 -21.24 37.67 33.53
N CYS A 585 -20.73 37.08 32.45
CA CYS A 585 -19.61 37.69 31.73
C CYS A 585 -20.11 39.02 31.18
N LEU A 586 -19.77 40.11 31.87
CA LEU A 586 -20.00 41.46 31.37
C LEU A 586 -19.12 41.63 30.14
N ILE A 587 -19.76 41.69 28.98
CA ILE A 587 -19.12 42.03 27.71
C ILE A 587 -18.65 43.48 27.77
#